data_AF-A0A5K0WCT4-F1
#
_entry.id   AF-A0A5K0WCT4-F1
#
_cell.length_a   1.000
_cell.length_b   1.000
_cell.length_c   1.000
_cell.angle_alpha   90.00
_cell.angle_beta   90.00
_cell.angle_gamma   90.00
#
_symmetry.space_group_name_H-M   'P 1'
#
loop_
_entity.id
_entity.type
_entity.pdbx_description
1 polymer ?
#
loop_
_entity_poly.entity_id
_entity_poly.type
_entity_poly.pdbx_seq_one_letter_code
_entity_poly.pdbx_strand_id
1 'polypeptide(L)' 'FNAIDFLTRMKGKKLMFVGDSLGRNQWVSLMCMLTSAVSTARTQYNKEEPLSSLTFL' A
#
# COMPACT_ATOMS: atom_id res chain seq x y z
N PHE A 1 -6.79 -10.65 -8.51
CA PHE A 1 -6.08 -10.14 -7.31
C PHE A 1 -6.94 -10.47 -6.09
N ASN A 2 -6.37 -11.05 -5.03
CA ASN A 2 -7.06 -11.26 -3.76
C ASN A 2 -6.32 -10.44 -2.69
N ALA A 3 -6.97 -9.39 -2.21
CA ALA A 3 -6.35 -8.46 -1.26
C ALA A 3 -6.04 -9.11 0.09
N ILE A 4 -6.90 -10.02 0.57
CA ILE A 4 -6.72 -10.69 1.86
C ILE A 4 -5.52 -11.63 1.82
N ASP A 5 -5.40 -12.44 0.77
CA ASP A 5 -4.23 -13.31 0.56
C ASP A 5 -2.95 -12.48 0.41
N PHE A 6 -2.99 -11.39 -0.35
CA PHE A 6 -1.85 -10.47 -0.50
C PHE A 6 -1.40 -9.88 0.84
N LEU A 7 -2.33 -9.30 1.62
CA LEU A 7 -2.04 -8.72 2.93
C LEU A 7 -1.52 -9.78 3.91
N THR A 8 -2.07 -10.99 3.87
CA THR A 8 -1.61 -12.12 4.70
C THR A 8 -0.16 -12.47 4.39
N ARG A 9 0.23 -12.56 3.11
CA ARG A 9 1.62 -12.82 2.68
C ARG A 9 2.59 -11.68 2.99
N MET A 10 2.06 -10.46 3.07
CA MET A 10 2.78 -9.22 3.37
C MET A 10 2.86 -8.90 4.87
N LYS A 11 2.20 -9.67 5.74
CA LYS A 11 2.26 -9.47 7.19
C LYS A 11 3.72 -9.49 7.68
N GLY A 12 4.13 -8.42 8.36
CA GLY A 12 5.50 -8.24 8.84
C GLY A 12 6.54 -7.84 7.78
N LYS A 13 6.12 -7.58 6.54
CA LYS A 13 6.99 -7.17 5.42
C LYS A 13 6.66 -5.75 4.98
N LYS A 14 7.63 -5.09 4.35
CA LYS A 14 7.48 -3.78 3.72
C LYS A 14 7.67 -3.93 2.21
N LEU A 15 6.76 -3.35 1.43
CA LEU A 15 6.88 -3.24 -0.03
C LEU A 15 7.14 -1.77 -0.37
N MET A 16 8.17 -1.52 -1.19
CA MET A 16 8.55 -0.18 -1.61
C MET A 16 8.57 -0.13 -3.14
N PHE A 17 7.95 0.90 -3.70
CA PHE A 17 8.03 1.21 -5.12
C PHE A 17 9.10 2.28 -5.30
N VAL A 18 10.11 2.00 -6.14
CA VAL A 18 11.21 2.91 -6.43
C VAL A 18 11.23 3.15 -7.93
N GLY A 19 11.18 4.42 -8.34
CA GLY A 19 11.16 4.80 -9.74
C GLY A 19 10.64 6.20 -9.95
N ASP A 20 10.16 6.45 -11.16
CA ASP A 20 9.56 7.73 -11.58
C ASP A 20 8.06 7.82 -11.21
N SER A 21 7.36 8.71 -11.90
CA SER A 21 5.92 8.92 -11.74
C SER A 21 5.08 7.66 -12.06
N LEU A 22 5.56 6.75 -12.90
CA LEU A 22 4.85 5.50 -13.20
C LEU A 22 4.87 4.54 -12.01
N GLY A 23 6.03 4.41 -11.34
CA GLY A 23 6.15 3.62 -10.11
C GLY A 23 5.22 4.14 -9.01
N ARG A 24 5.12 5.47 -8.88
CA ARG A 24 4.17 6.12 -7.97
C ARG A 24 2.72 5.81 -8.33
N ASN A 25 2.36 5.84 -9.61
CA ASN A 25 1.00 5.51 -10.04
C ASN A 25 0.62 4.07 -9.70
N GLN A 26 1.53 3.11 -9.93
CA GLN A 26 1.30 1.71 -9.53
C GLN A 26 1.12 1.55 -8.03
N TRP A 27 1.95 2.23 -7.23
CA TRP A 27 1.80 2.24 -5.78
C TRP A 27 0.42 2.77 -5.36
N VAL A 28 -0.01 3.93 -5.88
CA VAL A 28 -1.34 4.50 -5.57
C VAL A 28 -2.46 3.53 -5.96
N SER A 29 -2.43 2.98 -7.17
CA SER A 29 -3.43 2.02 -7.64
C SER A 29 -3.52 0.78 -6.74
N LEU A 30 -2.38 0.23 -6.32
CA LEU A 30 -2.35 -0.92 -5.41
C LEU A 30 -2.93 -0.55 -4.03
N MET A 31 -2.55 0.61 -3.49
CA MET A 31 -3.06 1.06 -2.19
C MET A 31 -4.58 1.19 -2.23
N CYS A 32 -5.17 1.76 -3.30
CA CYS A 32 -6.62 1.85 -3.47
C CYS A 32 -7.30 0.47 -3.56
N MET A 33 -6.72 -0.49 -4.28
CA MET A 33 -7.26 -1.85 -4.33
C MET A 33 -7.23 -2.54 -2.97
N LEU A 34 -6.20 -2.29 -2.17
CA LEU A 34 -6.09 -2.84 -0.82
C LEU A 34 -7.07 -2.18 0.15
N THR A 35 -7.11 -0.85 0.20
CA THR A 35 -8.00 -0.13 1.12
C THR A 35 -9.48 -0.34 0.81
N SER A 36 -9.85 -0.49 -0.47
CA SER A 36 -11.24 -0.83 -0.84
C SER A 36 -11.65 -2.23 -0.39
N ALA A 37 -10.73 -3.20 -0.45
CA ALA A 37 -11.01 -4.58 -0.04
C ALA A 37 -11.01 -4.79 1.48
N VAL A 38 -10.31 -3.95 2.25
CA VAL A 38 -10.30 -3.96 3.72
C VAL A 38 -10.73 -2.60 4.28
N SER A 39 -11.92 -2.13 3.90
CA SER A 39 -12.43 -0.80 4.26
C SER A 39 -12.57 -0.55 5.76
N THR A 40 -12.66 -1.60 6.58
CA THR A 40 -12.72 -1.52 8.05
C THR A 40 -11.35 -1.56 8.72
N ALA A 41 -10.28 -1.89 7.99
CA ALA A 41 -8.94 -1.93 8.53
C ALA A 41 -8.43 -0.52 8.79
N ARG A 42 -7.77 -0.32 9.93
CA ARG A 42 -7.19 0.98 10.27
C ARG A 42 -5.90 1.15 9.48
N THR A 43 -5.85 2.18 8.63
CA THR A 43 -4.67 2.50 7.83
C THR A 43 -4.03 3.81 8.28
N GLN A 44 -2.70 3.87 8.30
CA GLN A 44 -1.94 5.10 8.48
C GLN A 44 -1.23 5.48 7.18
N TYR A 45 -1.50 6.68 6.67
CA TYR A 45 -0.85 7.23 5.50
C TYR A 45 0.06 8.40 5.91
N ASN A 46 1.36 8.26 5.66
CA ASN A 46 2.35 9.29 5.94
C ASN A 46 2.98 9.75 4.62
N LYS A 47 2.92 11.06 4.36
CA LYS A 47 3.54 11.67 3.20
C LYS A 47 4.72 12.52 3.65
N GLU A 48 5.92 11.99 3.46
CA GLU A 48 7.18 12.73 3.57
C GLU A 48 7.76 12.83 2.14
N GLU A 49 8.45 13.90 1.79
CA GLU A 49 9.21 13.92 0.53
C GLU A 49 10.66 13.56 0.85
N PRO A 50 11.25 12.56 0.18
CA PRO A 50 10.79 11.90 -1.05
C PRO A 50 9.91 10.63 -0.84
N LEU A 51 9.58 10.26 0.41
CA LEU A 51 8.97 8.97 0.76
C LEU A 51 7.51 9.06 1.24
N SER A 52 6.59 8.50 0.47
CA SER A 52 5.22 8.23 0.93
C SER A 52 5.07 6.78 1.42
N SER A 53 4.38 6.57 2.54
CA SER A 53 4.17 5.24 3.13
C SER A 53 2.72 5.02 3.57
N LEU A 54 2.21 3.79 3.38
CA LEU A 54 0.92 3.34 3.88
C LEU A 54 1.12 2.09 4.75
N THR A 55 0.59 2.12 5.97
CA THR A 55 0.66 1.00 6.92
C THR A 55 -0.75 0.54 7.27
N PHE A 56 -1.00 -0.77 7.17
CA PHE A 56 -2.21 -1.42 7.67
C PHE A 56 -1.94 -1.89 9.10
N LEU A 57 -2.74 -1.43 10.07
CA LEU A 57 -2.62 -1.74 11.50
C LEU A 57 -3.40 -2.99 11.89
#